data_AF-A9AAV2-F1
#
_entry.id   AF-A9AAV2-F1
#
_cell.length_a   1.000
_cell.length_b   1.000
_cell.length_c   1.000
_cell.angle_alpha   90.00
_cell.angle_beta   90.00
_cell.angle_gamma   90.00
#
_symmetry.space_group_name_H-M   'P 1'
#
loop_
_entity.id
_entity.type
_entity.pdbx_description
1 polymer ?
#
loop_
_entity_poly.entity_id
_entity_poly.type
_entity_poly.pdbx_seq_one_letter_code
_entity_poly.pdbx_strand_id
1 'polypeptide(L)'
;MDSRFKNRLSLGFLIMLFGIFINYMFEVNSLLTAILINAGVILIIYNLYLHIKYRETPSKDERIRKIANAGLAYSWVFTFLIMNLIFWVDYFKWFEITVAQVIGIIYFVMLISALLFQQYFKRKGDIE
;
A
#
# COMPACT_ATOMS: atom_id res chain seq x y z
N MET A 1 -0.96 4.62 -21.86
CA MET A 1 -1.51 3.67 -20.88
C MET A 1 -2.62 2.90 -21.58
N ASP A 2 -2.59 1.57 -21.62
CA ASP A 2 -3.62 0.76 -22.30
C ASP A 2 -5.01 1.10 -21.71
N SER A 3 -5.97 1.44 -22.58
CA SER A 3 -7.35 1.79 -22.18
C SER A 3 -8.02 0.64 -21.44
N ARG A 4 -7.66 -0.62 -21.75
CA ARG A 4 -8.17 -1.81 -21.06
C ARG A 4 -7.66 -1.91 -19.63
N PHE A 5 -6.40 -1.55 -19.39
CA PHE A 5 -5.85 -1.49 -18.03
C PHE A 5 -6.55 -0.41 -17.20
N LYS A 6 -6.73 0.79 -17.77
CA LYS A 6 -7.42 1.90 -17.10
C LYS A 6 -8.85 1.50 -16.70
N ASN A 7 -9.60 0.87 -17.60
CA ASN A 7 -10.98 0.47 -17.32
C ASN A 7 -11.08 -0.59 -16.22
N ARG A 8 -10.19 -1.59 -16.22
CA ARG A 8 -10.17 -2.62 -15.17
C ARG A 8 -9.72 -2.08 -13.81
N LEU A 9 -8.79 -1.12 -13.80
CA LEU A 9 -8.38 -0.42 -12.59
C LEU A 9 -9.53 0.41 -12.01
N SER A 10 -10.21 1.20 -12.86
CA SER A 10 -11.38 1.99 -12.47
C SER A 10 -12.51 1.12 -11.92
N LEU A 11 -12.73 -0.08 -12.48
CA LEU A 11 -13.72 -1.02 -11.98
C LEU A 11 -13.42 -1.48 -10.54
N GLY A 12 -12.15 -1.80 -10.24
CA GLY A 12 -11.75 -2.18 -8.88
C GLY A 12 -11.99 -1.04 -7.86
N PHE A 13 -11.69 0.20 -8.23
CA PHE A 13 -12.00 1.37 -7.41
C PHE A 13 -13.51 1.58 -7.23
N LEU A 14 -14.30 1.43 -8.30
CA LEU A 14 -15.76 1.54 -8.26
C LEU A 14 -16.37 0.52 -7.30
N ILE A 15 -15.95 -0.75 -7.37
CA ILE A 15 -16.45 -1.81 -6.48
C ILE A 15 -16.11 -1.52 -5.02
N MET A 16 -14.88 -1.08 -4.75
CA MET A 16 -14.45 -0.72 -3.40
C MET A 16 -15.27 0.45 -2.84
N LEU A 17 -15.41 1.53 -3.61
CA LEU A 17 -16.18 2.72 -3.21
C LEU A 17 -17.67 2.41 -3.07
N PHE A 18 -18.21 1.55 -3.92
CA PHE A 18 -19.60 1.10 -3.85
C PHE A 18 -19.89 0.30 -2.56
N GLY A 19 -18.97 -0.57 -2.15
CA GLY A 19 -19.08 -1.29 -0.87
C GLY A 19 -19.14 -0.35 0.33
N ILE A 20 -18.30 0.68 0.33
CA ILE A 20 -18.30 1.73 1.36
C ILE A 20 -19.61 2.54 1.31
N PHE A 21 -20.04 2.94 0.11
CA PHE A 21 -21.24 3.75 -0.09
C PHE A 21 -22.53 3.04 0.34
N ILE A 22 -22.73 1.76 -0.03
CA ILE A 22 -23.93 1.02 0.39
C ILE A 22 -23.93 0.84 1.91
N ASN A 23 -22.80 0.54 2.53
CA ASN A 23 -22.73 0.44 3.99
C ASN A 23 -23.13 1.74 4.67
N TYR A 24 -22.65 2.87 4.14
CA TYR A 24 -22.99 4.18 4.67
C TYR A 24 -24.48 4.55 4.50
N MET A 25 -25.09 4.22 3.34
CA MET A 25 -26.46 4.62 3.04
C MET A 25 -27.53 3.67 3.58
N PHE A 26 -27.22 2.38 3.65
CA PHE A 26 -28.20 1.33 3.91
C PHE A 26 -27.84 0.45 5.10
N GLU A 27 -26.73 0.75 5.81
CA GLU A 27 -26.25 0.00 6.97
C GLU A 27 -26.19 -1.52 6.74
N VAL A 28 -25.81 -1.92 5.51
CA VAL A 28 -25.71 -3.33 5.14
C VAL A 28 -24.71 -4.09 6.00
N ASN A 29 -24.95 -5.40 6.13
CA ASN A 29 -24.14 -6.34 6.86
C ASN A 29 -22.62 -6.13 6.64
N SER A 30 -21.87 -6.06 7.75
CA SER A 30 -20.43 -5.82 7.77
C SER A 30 -19.62 -6.83 6.95
N LEU A 31 -20.07 -8.08 6.85
CA LEU A 31 -19.46 -9.11 6.01
C LEU A 31 -19.57 -8.77 4.52
N LEU A 32 -20.75 -8.30 4.08
CA LEU A 32 -20.97 -7.90 2.68
C LEU A 32 -20.10 -6.70 2.31
N THR A 33 -20.03 -5.70 3.19
CA THR A 33 -19.15 -4.54 3.02
C THR A 33 -17.68 -4.95 2.93
N ALA A 34 -17.23 -5.83 3.82
CA ALA A 34 -15.87 -6.35 3.80
C ALA A 34 -15.55 -7.12 2.51
N ILE A 35 -16.47 -7.96 2.03
CA ILE A 35 -16.30 -8.70 0.76
C ILE A 35 -16.13 -7.74 -0.41
N LEU A 36 -16.98 -6.72 -0.52
CA LEU A 36 -16.93 -5.74 -1.62
C LEU A 36 -15.63 -4.93 -1.62
N ILE A 37 -15.21 -4.44 -0.45
CA ILE A 37 -13.95 -3.70 -0.31
C ILE A 37 -12.77 -4.58 -0.72
N ASN A 38 -12.68 -5.80 -0.18
CA ASN A 38 -11.59 -6.72 -0.48
C ASN A 38 -11.58 -7.18 -1.95
N ALA A 39 -12.74 -7.43 -2.55
CA ALA A 39 -12.84 -7.75 -3.97
C ALA A 39 -12.31 -6.61 -4.86
N GLY A 40 -12.66 -5.36 -4.55
CA GLY A 40 -12.13 -4.19 -5.23
C GLY A 40 -10.60 -4.08 -5.12
N VAL A 41 -10.06 -4.28 -3.91
CA VAL A 41 -8.61 -4.29 -3.67
C VAL A 41 -7.89 -5.39 -4.45
N ILE A 42 -8.40 -6.62 -4.42
CA ILE A 42 -7.82 -7.75 -5.17
C ILE A 42 -7.79 -7.45 -6.67
N LEU A 43 -8.87 -6.89 -7.22
CA LEU A 43 -8.92 -6.50 -8.64
C LEU A 43 -7.89 -5.42 -8.98
N ILE A 44 -7.71 -4.42 -8.12
CA ILE A 44 -6.68 -3.38 -8.32
C ILE A 44 -5.29 -4.00 -8.31
N ILE A 45 -4.95 -4.80 -7.29
CA ILE A 45 -3.64 -5.45 -7.15
C ILE A 45 -3.37 -6.39 -8.33
N TYR A 46 -4.34 -7.23 -8.70
CA TYR A 46 -4.20 -8.18 -9.80
C TYR A 46 -3.99 -7.47 -11.14
N ASN A 47 -4.73 -6.39 -11.41
CA ASN A 47 -4.54 -5.61 -12.64
C ASN A 47 -3.20 -4.88 -12.66
N LEU A 48 -2.74 -4.34 -11.53
CA LEU A 48 -1.40 -3.76 -11.42
C LEU A 48 -0.32 -4.81 -11.70
N TYR A 49 -0.45 -6.00 -11.13
CA TYR A 49 0.46 -7.12 -11.38
C TYR A 49 0.51 -7.50 -12.86
N LEU A 50 -0.65 -7.70 -13.51
CA LEU A 50 -0.71 -7.99 -14.94
C LEU A 50 -0.08 -6.87 -15.76
N HIS A 51 -0.37 -5.62 -15.43
CA HIS A 51 0.22 -4.48 -16.15
C HIS A 51 1.74 -4.46 -16.02
N ILE A 52 2.29 -4.74 -14.84
CA ILE A 52 3.74 -4.81 -14.63
C ILE A 52 4.35 -5.99 -15.38
N LYS A 53 3.70 -7.16 -15.35
CA LYS A 53 4.20 -8.40 -15.97
C LYS A 53 4.24 -8.33 -17.49
N TYR A 54 3.20 -7.76 -18.11
CA TYR A 54 3.03 -7.76 -19.58
C TYR A 54 3.43 -6.44 -20.24
N ARG A 55 3.83 -5.42 -19.47
CA ARG A 55 4.46 -4.23 -20.04
C ARG A 55 5.86 -4.62 -20.49
N GLU A 56 6.11 -4.52 -21.79
CA GLU A 56 7.47 -4.48 -22.32
C GLU A 56 8.19 -3.34 -21.61
N THR A 57 8.96 -3.70 -20.59
CA THR A 57 9.78 -2.76 -19.87
C THR A 57 11.10 -2.74 -20.63
N PRO A 58 11.57 -1.59 -21.16
CA PRO A 58 12.98 -1.50 -21.51
C PRO A 58 13.73 -1.98 -20.27
N SER A 59 14.68 -2.90 -20.44
CA SER A 59 15.31 -3.64 -19.32
C SER A 59 15.54 -2.64 -18.19
N LYS A 60 14.76 -2.76 -17.11
CA LYS A 60 14.85 -1.78 -16.02
C LYS A 60 16.31 -1.78 -15.62
N ASP A 61 16.99 -0.66 -15.83
CA ASP A 61 18.38 -0.49 -15.45
C ASP A 61 18.55 -1.08 -14.07
N GLU A 62 19.54 -1.96 -13.90
CA GLU A 62 19.78 -2.69 -12.66
C GLU A 62 19.77 -1.74 -11.45
N ARG A 63 20.28 -0.52 -11.66
CA ARG A 63 20.25 0.62 -10.74
C ARG A 63 18.86 1.00 -10.24
N ILE A 64 17.86 1.11 -11.11
CA ILE A 64 16.49 1.44 -10.71
C ILE A 64 15.91 0.33 -9.83
N ARG A 65 16.22 -0.93 -10.13
CA ARG A 65 15.77 -2.07 -9.33
C ARG A 65 16.44 -2.10 -7.96
N LYS A 66 17.76 -1.83 -7.89
CA LYS A 66 18.49 -1.68 -6.63
C LYS A 66 17.91 -0.57 -5.76
N ILE A 67 17.63 0.61 -6.32
CA ILE A 67 17.00 1.73 -5.61
C ILE A 67 15.62 1.37 -5.05
N ALA A 68 14.77 0.75 -5.87
CA ALA A 68 13.44 0.34 -5.43
C ALA A 68 13.49 -0.66 -4.27
N ASN A 69 14.34 -1.69 -4.40
CA ASN A 69 14.51 -2.73 -3.39
C ASN A 69 15.12 -2.19 -2.10
N ALA A 70 16.16 -1.35 -2.20
CA ALA A 70 16.77 -0.70 -1.04
C ALA A 70 15.77 0.19 -0.31
N GLY A 71 15.00 1.01 -1.04
CA GLY A 71 13.99 1.85 -0.42
C GLY A 71 12.90 1.06 0.32
N LEU A 72 12.47 -0.09 -0.23
CA LEU A 72 11.52 -0.99 0.43
C LEU A 72 12.12 -1.72 1.64
N ALA A 73 13.39 -2.14 1.57
CA ALA A 73 14.05 -2.80 2.68
C ALA A 73 14.21 -1.84 3.88
N TYR A 74 14.64 -0.60 3.61
CA TYR A 74 14.78 0.43 4.65
C TYR A 74 13.42 0.86 5.21
N SER A 75 12.37 0.97 4.39
CA SER A 75 11.02 1.27 4.89
C SER A 75 10.47 0.18 5.79
N TRP A 76 10.78 -1.09 5.49
CA TRP A 76 10.35 -2.21 6.32
C TRP A 76 11.01 -2.16 7.71
N VAL A 77 12.33 -1.98 7.77
CA VAL A 77 13.06 -1.81 9.05
C VAL A 77 12.55 -0.58 9.81
N PHE A 78 12.35 0.54 9.13
CA PHE A 78 11.80 1.75 9.75
C PHE A 78 10.39 1.52 10.32
N THR A 79 9.52 0.83 9.56
CA THR A 79 8.17 0.49 10.02
C THR A 79 8.23 -0.43 11.24
N PHE A 80 9.15 -1.39 11.27
CA PHE A 80 9.37 -2.24 12.45
C PHE A 80 9.77 -1.42 13.69
N LEU A 81 10.65 -0.42 13.54
CA LEU A 81 11.01 0.49 14.64
C LEU A 81 9.79 1.28 15.14
N ILE A 82 8.95 1.79 14.22
CA ILE A 82 7.71 2.48 14.59
C ILE A 82 6.73 1.54 15.30
N MET A 83 6.56 0.31 14.83
CA MET A 83 5.72 -0.69 15.50
C MET A 83 6.23 -0.99 16.92
N ASN A 84 7.55 -1.06 17.11
CA ASN A 84 8.14 -1.27 18.42
C ASN A 84 7.85 -0.07 19.36
N LEU A 85 7.92 1.16 18.86
CA LEU A 85 7.54 2.35 19.63
C LEU A 85 6.05 2.31 20.01
N ILE A 86 5.16 2.00 19.07
CA ILE A 86 3.71 1.87 19.34
C ILE A 86 3.46 0.80 20.40
N PHE A 87 4.16 -0.34 20.31
CA PHE A 87 4.06 -1.40 21.32
C PHE A 87 4.39 -0.90 22.73
N TRP A 88 5.48 -0.14 22.90
CA TRP A 88 5.84 0.39 24.21
C TRP A 88 4.85 1.45 24.71
N VAL A 89 4.34 2.31 23.82
CA VAL A 89 3.29 3.29 24.14
C VAL A 89 2.04 2.60 24.69
N ASP A 90 1.62 1.52 24.03
CA ASP A 90 0.48 0.70 24.44
C ASP A 90 0.76 -0.05 25.76
N TYR A 91 1.95 -0.66 25.88
CA TYR A 91 2.37 -1.38 27.08
C TYR A 91 2.38 -0.51 28.33
N PHE A 92 2.92 0.72 28.24
CA PHE A 92 2.92 1.68 29.34
C PHE A 92 1.57 2.40 29.52
N LYS A 93 0.58 2.10 28.66
CA LYS A 93 -0.75 2.72 28.67
C LYS A 93 -0.69 4.25 28.64
N TRP A 94 0.23 4.82 27.87
CA TRP A 94 0.33 6.27 27.74
C TRP A 94 -0.91 6.85 27.05
N PHE A 95 -1.44 6.15 26.03
CA PHE A 95 -2.68 6.50 25.35
C PHE A 95 -3.36 5.23 24.80
N GLU A 96 -4.69 5.25 24.70
CA GLU A 96 -5.45 4.17 24.07
C GLU A 96 -5.41 4.32 22.54
N ILE A 97 -4.92 3.29 21.86
CA ILE A 97 -4.88 3.25 20.40
C ILE A 97 -5.62 2.01 19.88
N THR A 98 -6.55 2.22 18.96
CA THR A 98 -7.31 1.11 18.38
C THR A 98 -6.47 0.34 17.36
N VAL A 99 -6.77 -0.96 17.19
CA VAL A 99 -6.12 -1.80 16.17
C VAL A 99 -6.24 -1.18 14.77
N ALA A 100 -7.39 -0.60 14.44
CA ALA A 100 -7.61 0.08 13.16
C ALA A 100 -6.68 1.29 12.96
N GLN A 101 -6.46 2.09 14.00
CA GLN A 101 -5.52 3.22 13.96
C GLN A 101 -4.08 2.73 13.81
N VAL A 102 -3.68 1.67 14.52
CA VAL A 102 -2.33 1.08 14.38
C VAL A 102 -2.09 0.59 12.95
N ILE A 103 -3.03 -0.15 12.37
CA ILE A 103 -2.94 -0.63 10.98
C ILE A 103 -2.83 0.56 10.01
N GLY A 104 -3.65 1.59 10.20
CA GLY A 104 -3.60 2.80 9.40
C GLY A 104 -2.24 3.49 9.45
N ILE A 105 -1.69 3.68 10.67
CA ILE A 105 -0.36 4.27 10.87
C ILE A 105 0.71 3.43 10.17
N ILE A 106 0.68 2.11 10.32
CA ILE A 106 1.64 1.19 9.68
C ILE A 106 1.62 1.34 8.16
N TYR A 107 0.43 1.38 7.54
CA TYR A 107 0.33 1.56 6.08
C TYR A 107 0.91 2.90 5.61
N PHE A 108 0.58 4.00 6.27
CA PHE A 108 1.11 5.31 5.89
C PHE A 108 2.62 5.41 6.11
N VAL A 109 3.11 4.95 7.27
CA VAL A 109 4.55 4.92 7.58
C VAL A 109 5.31 4.11 6.54
N MET A 110 4.82 2.92 6.19
CA MET A 110 5.48 2.05 5.23
C MET A 110 5.54 2.66 3.83
N LEU A 111 4.42 3.21 3.34
CA LEU A 111 4.35 3.80 2.00
C LEU A 111 5.18 5.09 1.89
N ILE A 112 5.02 6.01 2.84
CA ILE A 112 5.71 7.30 2.81
C ILE A 112 7.21 7.09 2.96
N SER A 113 7.65 6.27 3.93
CA SER A 113 9.08 6.01 4.13
C SER A 113 9.72 5.31 2.94
N ALA A 114 9.02 4.37 2.27
CA ALA A 114 9.51 3.74 1.05
C ALA A 114 9.81 4.78 -0.05
N LEU A 115 8.89 5.71 -0.28
CA LEU A 115 9.07 6.78 -1.26
C LEU A 115 10.23 7.70 -0.87
N LEU A 116 10.33 8.09 0.40
CA LEU A 116 11.42 8.94 0.91
C LEU A 116 12.78 8.26 0.74
N PHE A 117 12.91 6.99 1.10
CA PHE A 117 14.16 6.25 0.94
C PHE A 117 14.52 6.02 -0.53
N GLN A 118 13.55 5.68 -1.39
CA GLN A 118 13.78 5.59 -2.84
C GLN A 118 14.29 6.91 -3.41
N GLN A 119 13.69 8.04 -3.01
CA GLN A 119 14.12 9.37 -3.43
C GLN A 119 15.51 9.73 -2.90
N TYR A 120 15.80 9.39 -1.65
CA TYR A 120 17.12 9.58 -1.04
C TYR A 120 18.20 8.82 -1.80
N PHE A 121 18.00 7.52 -2.05
CA PHE A 121 19.00 6.73 -2.75
C PHE A 121 19.13 7.10 -4.23
N LYS A 122 18.04 7.51 -4.88
CA LYS A 122 18.10 8.05 -6.24
C LYS A 122 19.02 9.28 -6.33
N ARG A 123 19.02 10.14 -5.31
CA ARG A 123 19.91 11.31 -5.23
C ARG A 123 21.36 10.95 -4.93
N LYS A 124 21.61 9.83 -4.23
CA LYS A 124 22.96 9.43 -3.79
C LYS A 124 23.86 8.88 -4.92
N GLY A 125 23.31 8.62 -6.10
CA GLY A 125 24.11 8.28 -7.29
C GLY A 125 24.40 6.78 -7.38
N ASP A 126 24.91 6.15 -6.33
CA ASP A 126 25.16 4.70 -6.27
C ASP A 126 24.63 4.07 -4.98
N ILE A 127 24.05 2.88 -5.14
CA ILE A 127 23.78 1.94 -4.06
C ILE A 127 24.57 0.69 -4.43
N GLU A 128 25.65 0.43 -3.71
CA GLU A 128 26.41 -0.82 -3.84
C GLU A 128 25.56 -2.03 -3.39
#